data_AF-A0A9E1ID92-F1
#
_entry.id   AF-A0A9E1ID92-F1
#
_cell.length_a   1.000
_cell.length_b   1.000
_cell.length_c   1.000
_cell.angle_alpha   90.00
_cell.angle_beta   90.00
_cell.angle_gamma   90.00
#
_symmetry.space_group_name_H-M   'P 1'
#
loop_
_entity.id
_entity.type
_entity.pdbx_description
1 polymer ?
#
loop_
_entity_poly.entity_id
_entity_poly.type
_entity_poly.pdbx_seq_one_letter_code
_entity_poly.pdbx_strand_id
1 'polypeptide(L)'
;MAPDAVWIFVADQLNTHKSAGLVRLVAERCDLGNDLGTKGKTGILKNMATRKEFLEDESHRIRFVYTLRLNQVEIWFSILSRRALKRASFT
;
A
#
# COMPACT_ATOMS: atom_id res chain seq x y z
N MET A 1 15.32 0.24 14.04
CA MET A 1 13.98 0.82 13.76
C MET A 1 13.00 0.09 14.67
N ALA A 2 12.24 0.79 15.51
CA ALA A 2 11.39 0.14 16.52
C ALA A 2 10.30 -0.70 15.81
N PRO A 3 10.25 -2.04 16.03
CA PRO A 3 9.31 -2.93 15.34
C PRO A 3 7.83 -2.59 15.63
N ASP A 4 7.57 -1.91 16.74
CA ASP A 4 6.23 -1.61 17.26
C ASP A 4 5.75 -0.19 16.95
N ALA A 5 6.50 0.58 16.14
CA ALA A 5 6.04 1.89 15.70
C ALA A 5 4.74 1.81 14.87
N VAL A 6 3.97 2.90 14.89
CA VAL A 6 2.78 3.09 14.04
C VAL A 6 3.24 3.55 12.65
N TRP A 7 2.71 2.91 11.62
CA TRP A 7 3.06 3.18 10.22
C TRP A 7 1.84 3.60 9.41
N ILE A 8 1.96 4.73 8.73
CA ILE A 8 0.96 5.24 7.80
C ILE A 8 1.56 5.24 6.40
N PHE A 9 1.04 4.35 5.54
CA PHE A 9 1.44 4.29 4.14
C PHE A 9 0.52 5.16 3.29
N VAL A 10 1.09 6.09 2.53
CA VAL A 10 0.34 6.84 1.52
C VAL A 10 0.51 6.15 0.17
N ALA A 11 -0.58 5.67 -0.40
CA ALA A 11 -0.59 4.91 -1.66
C ALA A 11 -1.58 5.52 -2.67
N ASP A 12 -1.41 5.19 -3.95
CA ASP A 12 -2.43 5.46 -4.96
C ASP A 12 -3.56 4.42 -4.91
N GLN A 13 -4.60 4.63 -5.72
CA GLN A 13 -5.78 3.78 -5.72
C GLN A 13 -5.65 2.46 -6.51
N LEU A 14 -4.47 2.07 -6.98
CA LEU A 14 -4.29 0.86 -7.78
C LEU A 14 -4.70 -0.41 -7.03
N ASN A 15 -5.25 -1.38 -7.78
CA ASN A 15 -5.76 -2.63 -7.22
C ASN A 15 -4.69 -3.46 -6.50
N THR A 16 -3.43 -3.35 -6.92
CA THR A 16 -2.28 -4.01 -6.29
C THR A 16 -2.12 -3.59 -4.83
N HIS A 17 -2.38 -2.32 -4.51
CA HIS A 17 -2.33 -1.81 -3.14
C HIS A 17 -3.57 -2.15 -2.30
N LYS A 18 -4.53 -2.90 -2.86
CA LYS A 18 -5.76 -3.36 -2.18
C LYS A 18 -5.88 -4.90 -2.28
N SER A 19 -4.74 -5.58 -2.34
CA SER A 19 -4.66 -7.02 -2.57
C SER A 19 -4.97 -7.82 -1.30
N ALA A 20 -5.47 -9.05 -1.48
CA ALA A 20 -5.68 -9.97 -0.36
C ALA A 20 -4.37 -10.38 0.33
N GLY A 21 -3.24 -10.38 -0.39
CA GLY A 21 -1.93 -10.66 0.20
C GLY A 21 -1.50 -9.56 1.16
N LEU A 22 -1.70 -8.30 0.77
CA LEU A 22 -1.39 -7.16 1.63
C LEU A 22 -2.22 -7.16 2.91
N VAL A 23 -3.53 -7.45 2.81
CA VAL A 23 -4.40 -7.58 3.99
C VAL A 23 -3.87 -8.64 4.96
N ARG A 24 -3.48 -9.83 4.46
CA ARG A 24 -2.91 -10.90 5.30
C ARG A 24 -1.62 -10.46 5.97
N LEU A 25 -0.74 -9.78 5.24
CA LEU A 25 0.52 -9.27 5.79
C LEU A 25 0.26 -8.25 6.90
N VAL A 26 -0.66 -7.29 6.69
CA VAL A 26 -1.01 -6.30 7.72
C VAL A 26 -1.61 -6.98 8.95
N ALA A 27 -2.50 -7.95 8.75
CA ALA A 27 -3.10 -8.72 9.85
C ALA A 27 -2.05 -9.45 10.68
N GLU A 28 -1.12 -10.17 10.01
CA GLU A 28 -0.01 -10.88 10.67
C GLU A 28 0.89 -9.92 11.45
N ARG A 29 1.26 -8.78 10.85
CA ARG A 29 2.17 -7.81 11.48
C ARG A 29 1.54 -7.02 12.60
N CYS A 30 0.22 -6.85 12.59
CA CYS A 30 -0.50 -6.16 13.65
C CYS A 30 -1.07 -7.12 14.70
N ASP A 31 -0.78 -8.42 14.61
CA ASP A 31 -1.33 -9.48 15.47
C ASP A 31 -2.87 -9.40 15.57
N LEU A 32 -3.51 -9.08 14.45
CA LEU A 32 -4.95 -8.96 14.33
C LEU A 32 -5.49 -10.38 14.12
N GLY A 33 -5.75 -11.06 15.23
CA GLY A 33 -6.29 -12.42 15.29
C GLY A 33 -7.70 -12.51 14.71
N ASN A 34 -7.80 -12.52 13.39
CA ASN A 34 -9.09 -12.37 12.70
C ASN A 34 -9.27 -13.43 11.61
N ASP A 35 -10.45 -14.05 11.58
CA ASP A 35 -10.94 -14.74 10.39
C ASP A 35 -11.11 -13.72 9.25
N LEU A 36 -10.11 -13.65 8.38
CA LEU A 36 -10.13 -12.76 7.22
C LEU A 36 -11.13 -13.22 6.15
N GLY A 37 -11.66 -14.45 6.26
CA GLY A 37 -12.51 -15.10 5.27
C GLY A 37 -11.75 -15.61 4.05
N THR A 38 -12.51 -16.06 3.04
CA THR A 38 -11.96 -16.60 1.79
C THR A 38 -12.00 -15.57 0.66
N LYS A 39 -10.86 -15.36 0.00
CA LYS A 39 -10.72 -14.40 -1.11
C LYS A 39 -11.80 -14.63 -2.16
N GLY A 40 -12.54 -13.58 -2.49
CA GLY A 40 -13.61 -13.65 -3.50
C GLY A 40 -14.93 -14.22 -3.00
N LYS A 41 -15.01 -14.72 -1.76
CA LYS A 41 -16.19 -15.42 -1.25
C LYS A 41 -16.75 -14.76 0.02
N THR A 42 -15.97 -14.65 1.08
CA THR A 42 -16.43 -14.28 2.43
C THR A 42 -15.46 -13.34 3.14
N GLY A 43 -15.97 -12.66 4.18
CA GLY A 43 -15.18 -11.82 5.09
C GLY A 43 -14.49 -10.63 4.42
N ILE A 44 -13.41 -10.16 5.04
CA ILE A 44 -12.59 -9.04 4.60
C ILE A 44 -11.98 -9.32 3.22
N LEU A 45 -11.65 -10.57 2.90
CA LEU A 45 -11.05 -10.93 1.62
C LEU A 45 -12.07 -11.04 0.46
N LYS A 46 -13.37 -10.91 0.74
CA LYS A 46 -14.46 -11.07 -0.26
C LYS A 46 -14.26 -10.20 -1.49
N ASN A 47 -14.12 -8.89 -1.33
CA ASN A 47 -14.01 -7.97 -2.45
C ASN A 47 -12.99 -6.85 -2.17
N MET A 48 -12.77 -5.97 -3.13
CA MET A 48 -11.78 -4.91 -2.96
C MET A 48 -12.20 -3.81 -1.99
N ALA A 49 -13.50 -3.53 -1.87
CA ALA A 49 -14.00 -2.51 -0.96
C ALA A 49 -13.71 -2.90 0.49
N THR A 50 -14.09 -4.12 0.88
CA THR A 50 -13.81 -4.70 2.21
C THR A 50 -12.31 -4.78 2.53
N ARG A 51 -11.47 -5.11 1.55
CA ARG A 51 -10.01 -5.08 1.72
C ARG A 51 -9.46 -3.67 1.91
N LYS A 52 -9.99 -2.68 1.17
CA LYS A 52 -9.58 -1.28 1.31
C LYS A 52 -9.94 -0.75 2.68
N GLU A 53 -11.18 -0.99 3.12
CA GLU A 53 -11.69 -0.59 4.44
C GLU A 53 -10.81 -1.14 5.57
N PHE A 54 -10.47 -2.43 5.53
CA PHE A 54 -9.53 -3.02 6.49
C PHE A 54 -8.15 -2.35 6.46
N LEU A 55 -7.63 -2.02 5.28
CA LEU A 55 -6.31 -1.37 5.18
C LEU A 55 -6.32 0.08 5.64
N GLU A 56 -7.47 0.77 5.62
CA GLU A 56 -7.63 2.16 6.07
C GLU A 56 -7.96 2.29 7.56
N ASP A 57 -8.27 1.18 8.24
CA ASP A 57 -8.68 1.16 9.65
C ASP A 57 -7.61 1.82 10.56
N GLU A 58 -8.03 2.82 11.32
CA GLU A 58 -7.15 3.61 12.19
C GLU A 58 -6.74 2.87 13.46
N SER A 59 -7.45 1.80 13.82
CA SER A 59 -7.07 0.92 14.94
C SER A 59 -5.85 0.07 14.63
N HIS A 60 -5.50 -0.11 13.36
CA HIS A 60 -4.35 -0.90 12.94
C HIS A 60 -3.06 -0.11 13.13
N ARG A 61 -2.05 -0.76 13.73
CA ARG A 61 -0.69 -0.23 13.85
C ARG A 61 -0.08 0.09 12.47
N ILE A 62 -0.46 -0.66 11.44
CA ILE A 62 -0.07 -0.42 10.06
C ILE A 62 -1.34 -0.12 9.25
N ARG A 63 -1.45 1.10 8.72
CA ARG A 63 -2.60 1.52 7.92
C ARG A 63 -2.21 2.24 6.64
N PHE A 64 -3.16 2.32 5.73
CA PHE A 64 -3.03 2.95 4.42
C PHE A 64 -3.94 4.17 4.32
N VAL A 65 -3.45 5.20 3.63
CA VAL A 65 -4.23 6.35 3.18
C VAL A 65 -4.13 6.38 1.68
N TYR A 66 -5.26 6.16 1.00
CA TYR A 66 -5.30 6.14 -0.46
C TYR A 66 -5.58 7.54 -1.01
N THR A 67 -4.67 8.02 -1.85
CA THR A 67 -4.78 9.31 -2.52
C THR A 67 -5.03 9.11 -4.02
N LEU A 68 -5.67 10.08 -4.67
CA LEU A 68 -6.08 9.94 -6.07
C LEU A 68 -4.88 9.86 -7.03
N ARG A 69 -3.72 10.45 -6.69
CA ARG A 69 -2.51 10.49 -7.55
C ARG A 69 -1.23 10.63 -6.73
N LEU A 70 -0.28 9.73 -6.92
CA LEU A 70 1.11 9.90 -6.45
C LEU A 70 1.95 10.70 -7.46
N ASN A 71 1.54 11.95 -7.73
CA ASN A 71 2.33 12.87 -8.58
C ASN A 71 3.78 13.01 -8.12
N GLN A 72 4.06 12.76 -6.84
CA GLN A 72 5.40 12.79 -6.25
C GLN A 72 6.38 11.84 -6.95
N VAL A 73 5.93 10.61 -7.25
CA VAL A 73 6.77 9.57 -7.85
C VAL A 73 7.09 9.93 -9.29
N GLU A 74 6.10 10.40 -10.06
CA GLU A 74 6.29 10.89 -11.42
C GLU A 74 7.23 12.10 -11.49
N ILE A 75 7.08 13.07 -10.57
CA ILE A 75 7.97 14.24 -10.47
C ILE A 75 9.40 13.79 -10.15
N TRP A 76 9.57 12.87 -9.21
CA TRP A 76 10.89 12.33 -8.86
C TRP A 76 11.53 11.60 -10.05
N PHE A 77 10.80 10.72 -10.74
CA PHE A 77 11.28 10.07 -11.96
C PHE A 77 11.61 11.08 -13.05
N SER A 78 10.83 12.15 -13.19
CA SER A 78 11.11 13.23 -14.14
C SER A 78 12.43 13.93 -13.82
N ILE A 79 12.74 14.18 -12.54
CA ILE A 79 14.02 14.74 -12.09
C ILE A 79 15.16 13.74 -12.33
N LEU A 80 14.95 12.47 -11.98
CA LEU A 80 15.94 11.41 -12.16
C LEU A 80 16.31 11.26 -13.65
N SER A 81 15.32 11.11 -14.53
CA SER A 81 15.52 10.97 -15.98
C SER A 81 16.23 12.19 -16.56
N ARG A 82 15.85 13.41 -16.15
CA ARG A 82 16.57 14.63 -16.58
C ARG A 82 18.03 14.62 -16.16
N ARG A 83 18.35 14.18 -14.94
CA ARG A 83 19.73 14.11 -14.45
C ARG A 83 20.52 12.99 -15.12
N ALA A 84 19.90 11.85 -15.37
CA ALA A 84 20.50 10.72 -16.07
C ALA A 84 20.83 11.08 -17.53
N LEU A 85 19.88 11.67 -18.27
CA LEU A 85 20.09 12.10 -19.66
C LEU A 85 21.17 13.19 -19.78
N LYS A 86 21.26 14.13 -18.82
CA LYS A 86 22.34 15.13 -18.79
C LYS A 86 23.74 14.55 -18.57
N ARG A 87 23.83 13.34 -18.02
CA ARG A 87 25.10 12.66 -17.72
C ARG A 87 25.39 11.49 -18.66
N ALA A 88 24.46 11.15 -19.54
CA ALA A 88 24.65 10.09 -20.52
C ALA A 88 25.47 10.63 -21.70
N SER A 89 26.58 9.95 -22.02
CA SER A 89 27.29 10.12 -23.28
C SER A 89 26.65 9.18 -24.29
N PHE A 90 26.01 9.74 -25.32
CA PHE A 90 25.51 8.99 -26.46
C PHE A 90 26.55 9.16 -27.57
N THR A 91 27.59 8.33 -27.54
CA THR A 91 28.54 8.18 -28.64
C THR A 91 28.32 6.82 -29.28
#